data_AF-A0A3D5VE51-F1
#
_entry.id   AF-A0A3D5VE51-F1
#
_cell.length_a   1.000
_cell.length_b   1.000
_cell.length_c   1.000
_cell.angle_alpha   90.00
_cell.angle_beta   90.00
_cell.angle_gamma   90.00
#
_symmetry.space_group_name_H-M   'P 1'
#
loop_
_entity.id
_entity.type
_entity.pdbx_description
1 polymer ?
#
loop_
_entity_poly.entity_id
_entity_poly.type
_entity_poly.pdbx_seq_one_letter_code
_entity_poly.pdbx_strand_id
1 'polypeptide(L)'
;SIVFITHKLNEIKAVADRCTVLRRGKFIGVVDVASTSQETLSEMMVGRKIDLNIQLAAQKPGKQVLQVDKLCIHSRRRGYGKMVLNDVSFAVRQG
;
A
#
# COMPACT_ATOMS: atom_id res chain seq x y z
N SER A 1 -19.48 11.45 17.40
CA SER A 1 -19.17 10.23 16.64
C SER A 1 -18.71 10.59 15.24
N ILE A 2 -17.56 10.09 14.81
CA ILE A 2 -16.97 10.32 13.48
C ILE A 2 -17.05 9.01 12.71
N VAL A 3 -17.41 9.07 11.43
CA VAL A 3 -17.33 7.91 10.53
C VAL A 3 -16.09 8.09 9.65
N PHE A 4 -15.15 7.15 9.76
CA PHE A 4 -13.92 7.16 8.98
C PHE A 4 -13.86 5.93 8.09
N ILE A 5 -13.60 6.13 6.79
CA ILE A 5 -13.57 5.07 5.78
C ILE A 5 -12.13 4.94 5.28
N THR A 6 -11.51 3.80 5.55
CA THR A 6 -10.17 3.48 5.06
C THR A 6 -10.05 1.98 4.84
N HIS A 7 -9.09 1.60 4.00
CA HIS A 7 -8.68 0.20 3.78
C HIS A 7 -7.30 -0.08 4.38
N LYS A 8 -6.70 0.89 5.09
CA LYS A 8 -5.39 0.74 5.71
C LYS A 8 -5.54 0.32 7.17
N LEU A 9 -5.03 -0.87 7.49
CA LEU A 9 -5.16 -1.47 8.81
C LEU A 9 -4.54 -0.61 9.92
N ASN A 10 -3.38 0.01 9.67
CA ASN A 10 -2.69 0.85 10.64
C ASN A 10 -3.53 2.09 11.03
N GLU A 11 -4.28 2.65 10.09
CA GLU A 11 -5.17 3.77 10.37
C GLU A 11 -6.34 3.31 11.23
N ILE A 12 -6.96 2.18 10.90
CA ILE A 12 -8.09 1.63 11.68
C ILE A 12 -7.67 1.37 13.13
N LYS A 13 -6.53 0.70 13.32
CA LYS A 13 -5.98 0.39 14.65
C LYS A 13 -5.64 1.61 15.50
N ALA A 14 -5.33 2.74 14.88
CA ALA A 14 -4.90 3.94 15.58
C ALA A 14 -6.06 4.83 16.03
N VAL A 15 -7.18 4.86 15.30
CA VAL A 15 -8.25 5.85 15.52
C VAL A 15 -9.66 5.30 15.71
N ALA A 16 -9.91 4.02 15.44
CA ALA A 16 -11.28 3.48 15.51
C ALA A 16 -11.49 2.61 16.76
N ASP A 17 -12.60 2.81 17.46
CA ASP A 17 -13.07 1.92 18.53
C ASP A 17 -13.77 0.69 17.94
N ARG A 18 -14.60 0.91 16.91
CA ARG A 18 -15.40 -0.11 16.25
C ARG A 18 -15.29 0.01 14.74
N CYS A 19 -15.16 -1.13 14.06
CA CYS A 19 -15.00 -1.19 12.61
C CYS A 19 -16.11 -2.04 11.98
N THR A 20 -16.73 -1.53 10.92
CA THR A 20 -17.65 -2.30 10.08
C THR A 20 -16.93 -2.67 8.79
N VAL A 21 -16.87 -3.97 8.49
CA VAL A 21 -16.21 -4.46 7.28
C VAL A 21 -17.24 -4.68 6.17
N LEU A 22 -17.03 -3.99 5.06
CA LEU A 22 -17.75 -4.17 3.81
C LEU A 22 -16.83 -4.81 2.77
N ARG A 23 -17.30 -5.84 2.07
CA ARG A 23 -16.54 -6.50 1.00
C ARG A 23 -17.46 -6.77 -0.18
N ARG A 24 -17.07 -6.28 -1.36
CA ARG A 24 -17.86 -6.42 -2.61
C ARG A 24 -19.32 -5.97 -2.45
N GLY A 25 -19.53 -4.84 -1.76
CA GLY A 25 -20.86 -4.30 -1.49
C GLY A 25 -21.70 -5.09 -0.47
N LYS A 26 -21.13 -6.13 0.17
CA LYS A 26 -21.81 -6.93 1.18
C LYS A 26 -21.27 -6.63 2.56
N PHE A 27 -22.16 -6.62 3.53
CA PHE A 27 -21.83 -6.59 4.95
C PHE A 27 -21.16 -7.89 5.37
N ILE A 28 -19.95 -7.79 5.94
CA ILE A 28 -19.19 -8.95 6.42
C ILE A 28 -19.29 -9.07 7.94
N GLY A 29 -19.26 -7.96 8.65
CA GLY A 29 -19.38 -7.96 10.11
C GLY A 29 -18.98 -6.64 10.74
N VAL A 30 -19.17 -6.58 12.06
CA VAL A 30 -18.69 -5.50 12.92
C VAL A 30 -17.74 -6.09 13.95
N VAL A 31 -16.62 -5.42 14.16
CA VAL A 31 -15.61 -5.85 15.12
C VAL A 31 -15.21 -4.70 16.04
N ASP A 32 -14.88 -5.05 17.28
CA ASP A 32 -14.17 -4.17 18.20
C ASP A 32 -12.68 -4.18 17.84
N VAL A 33 -12.13 -3.01 17.58
CA VAL A 33 -10.75 -2.86 17.07
C VAL A 33 -9.72 -3.21 18.13
N ALA A 34 -10.05 -3.04 19.41
CA ALA A 34 -9.15 -3.34 20.53
C ALA A 34 -8.96 -4.86 20.69
N SER A 35 -10.02 -5.65 20.50
CA SER A 35 -9.98 -7.11 20.68
C SER A 35 -9.62 -7.90 19.42
N THR A 36 -9.69 -7.30 18.23
CA THR A 36 -9.48 -8.02 16.96
C THR A 36 -8.04 -7.92 16.47
N SER A 37 -7.42 -9.03 16.03
CA SER A 37 -6.06 -8.97 15.46
C SER A 37 -6.03 -8.32 14.08
N GLN A 38 -4.85 -7.85 13.68
CA GLN A 38 -4.65 -7.28 12.34
C GLN A 38 -4.84 -8.31 11.24
N GLU A 39 -4.45 -9.56 11.47
CA GLU A 39 -4.67 -10.66 10.51
C GLU A 39 -6.15 -10.89 10.30
N THR A 40 -6.95 -11.05 11.36
CA THR A 40 -8.40 -11.28 11.24
C THR A 40 -9.10 -10.14 10.50
N LEU A 41 -8.77 -8.88 10.82
CA LEU A 41 -9.29 -7.72 10.10
C LEU A 41 -8.93 -7.77 8.60
N SER A 42 -7.69 -8.13 8.28
CA SER A 42 -7.23 -8.25 6.90
C SER A 42 -7.93 -9.38 6.14
N GLU A 43 -8.18 -10.51 6.81
CA GLU A 43 -8.91 -11.65 6.25
C GLU A 43 -10.37 -11.31 5.99
N MET A 44 -11.02 -10.56 6.89
CA MET A 44 -12.38 -10.07 6.68
C MET A 44 -12.47 -9.16 5.45
N MET A 45 -11.49 -8.26 5.27
CA MET A 45 -11.43 -7.32 4.15
C MET A 45 -11.16 -8.00 2.80
N VAL A 46 -10.20 -8.93 2.74
CA VAL A 46 -9.73 -9.53 1.48
C VAL A 46 -10.44 -10.87 1.17
N GLY A 47 -10.94 -11.56 2.18
CA GLY A 47 -11.71 -12.80 2.07
C GLY A 47 -10.89 -14.07 1.89
N ARG A 48 -9.60 -14.04 2.22
CA ARG A 48 -8.70 -15.20 2.24
C ARG A 48 -7.73 -15.06 3.41
N LYS A 49 -7.19 -16.17 3.90
CA LYS A 49 -6.08 -16.13 4.86
C LYS A 49 -4.93 -15.34 4.27
N ILE A 50 -4.40 -14.40 5.05
CA ILE A 50 -3.23 -13.64 4.67
C ILE A 50 -2.07 -14.18 5.49
N ASP A 51 -1.15 -14.85 4.80
CA ASP A 51 0.13 -15.23 5.37
C ASP A 51 1.08 -14.04 5.20
N LEU A 52 1.44 -13.40 6.32
CA LEU A 52 2.39 -12.29 6.33
C LEU A 52 3.85 -12.78 6.18
N ASN A 53 4.09 -14.10 6.35
CA ASN A 53 5.37 -14.72 6.02
C ASN A 53 5.44 -14.98 4.52
N ILE A 54 5.65 -13.91 3.76
CA ILE A 54 5.95 -14.02 2.33
C ILE A 54 7.37 -14.57 2.22
N GLN A 55 7.50 -15.88 2.01
CA GLN A 55 8.74 -16.46 1.52
C GLN A 55 8.90 -16.07 0.05
N LEU A 56 9.50 -14.90 -0.17
CA LEU A 56 9.95 -14.47 -1.48
C LEU A 56 11.04 -15.47 -1.93
N ALA A 57 10.67 -16.41 -2.80
CA ALA A 57 11.66 -17.22 -3.49
C ALA A 57 12.63 -16.27 -4.20
N ALA A 58 13.93 -16.57 -4.12
CA ALA A 58 14.96 -15.78 -4.78
C ALA A 58 14.65 -15.70 -6.29
N GLN A 59 14.08 -14.59 -6.73
CA GLN A 59 13.86 -14.33 -8.14
C GLN A 59 15.22 -14.06 -8.77
N LYS A 60 15.52 -14.72 -9.89
CA LYS A 60 16.66 -14.34 -10.74
C LYS A 60 16.14 -13.24 -11.66
N PRO A 61 16.45 -11.96 -11.40
CA PRO A 61 15.98 -10.89 -12.26
C PRO A 61 16.51 -11.17 -13.67
N GLY A 62 15.63 -11.11 -14.65
CA GLY A 62 16.02 -11.38 -16.03
C GLY A 62 16.79 -10.22 -16.64
N LYS A 63 16.74 -10.12 -17.97
CA LYS A 63 17.44 -9.08 -18.70
C LYS A 63 16.94 -7.69 -18.27
N GLN A 64 17.84 -6.72 -18.34
CA GLN A 64 17.51 -5.33 -18.13
C GLN A 64 16.63 -4.84 -19.28
N VAL A 65 15.47 -4.27 -18.95
CA VAL A 65 14.47 -3.79 -19.90
C VAL A 65 14.38 -2.27 -19.94
N LEU A 66 14.85 -1.58 -18.89
CA LEU A 66 14.93 -0.14 -18.83
C LEU A 66 16.21 0.28 -18.11
N GLN A 67 16.91 1.26 -18.67
CA GLN A 67 17.95 2.03 -17.99
C GLN A 67 17.50 3.48 -17.94
N VAL A 68 17.65 4.10 -16.78
CA VAL A 68 17.53 5.54 -16.61
C VAL A 68 18.82 6.04 -16.01
N ASP A 69 19.45 7.01 -16.67
CA ASP A 69 20.67 7.66 -16.20
C ASP A 69 20.44 9.16 -16.04
N LYS A 70 20.74 9.66 -14.83
CA LYS A 70 20.72 11.08 -14.46
C LYS A 70 19.46 11.84 -14.88
N LEU A 71 18.30 11.25 -14.66
CA LEU A 71 17.03 11.87 -15.04
C LEU A 71 16.75 13.10 -14.17
N CYS A 72 16.71 14.26 -14.81
CA CYS A 72 16.33 15.53 -14.22
C CYS A 72 15.01 16.02 -14.82
N ILE A 73 14.06 16.42 -13.96
CA ILE A 73 12.78 16.99 -14.40
C ILE A 73 12.56 18.31 -13.66
N HIS A 74 12.36 19.39 -14.43
CA HIS A 74 11.95 20.68 -13.88
C HIS A 74 10.43 20.74 -13.68
N SER A 75 10.01 21.44 -12.63
CA SER A 75 8.59 21.72 -12.43
C SER A 75 8.01 22.52 -13.59
N ARG A 76 6.87 22.07 -14.14
CA ARG A 76 6.11 22.81 -15.16
C ARG A 76 5.34 24.01 -14.57
N ARG A 77 5.22 24.11 -13.24
CA ARG A 77 4.53 25.23 -12.59
C ARG A 77 5.44 26.46 -12.61
N ARG A 78 5.01 27.52 -13.31
CA ARG A 78 5.71 28.82 -13.35
C ARG A 78 5.96 29.30 -11.91
N GLY A 79 7.18 29.76 -11.63
CA GLY A 79 7.58 30.32 -10.34
C GLY A 79 8.28 29.34 -9.38
N TYR A 80 8.31 28.04 -9.67
CA TYR A 80 9.05 27.07 -8.86
C TYR A 80 10.29 26.58 -9.61
N GLY A 81 11.46 27.16 -9.30
CA GLY A 81 12.77 26.72 -9.84
C GLY A 81 13.25 25.37 -9.30
N LYS A 82 12.38 24.60 -8.63
CA LYS A 82 12.73 23.34 -7.99
C LYS A 82 12.70 22.19 -9.01
N MET A 83 13.77 21.39 -9.01
CA MET A 83 13.80 20.11 -9.71
C MET A 83 12.86 19.13 -8.99
N VAL A 84 11.94 18.52 -9.76
CA VAL A 84 11.03 17.46 -9.30
C VAL A 84 11.77 16.14 -9.21
N LEU A 85 12.61 15.84 -10.20
CA LEU A 85 13.61 14.78 -10.16
C LEU A 85 14.98 15.41 -10.36
N ASN A 86 15.96 15.00 -9.56
CA ASN A 86 17.33 15.48 -9.64
C ASN A 86 18.27 14.28 -9.64
N ASP A 87 18.96 14.07 -10.76
CA ASP A 87 20.00 13.05 -10.94
C ASP A 87 19.56 11.63 -10.54
N VAL A 88 18.34 11.24 -10.95
CA VAL A 88 17.79 9.90 -10.63
C VAL A 88 18.29 8.89 -11.66
N SER A 89 18.99 7.86 -11.20
CA SER A 89 19.48 6.76 -12.04
C SER A 89 19.01 5.40 -11.51
N PHE A 90 18.46 4.54 -12.37
CA PHE A 90 18.04 3.19 -12.00
C PHE A 90 17.94 2.26 -13.21
N ALA A 91 18.03 0.96 -12.95
CA ALA A 91 17.83 -0.10 -13.93
C ALA A 91 16.61 -0.94 -13.53
N VAL A 92 15.72 -1.23 -14.49
CA VAL A 92 14.63 -2.19 -14.30
C VAL A 92 14.97 -3.48 -15.04
N ARG A 93 14.89 -4.60 -14.33
CA ARG A 93 15.05 -5.95 -14.90
C ARG A 93 13.69 -6.63 -14.97
N GLN A 94 13.48 -7.47 -15.99
CA GLN A 94 12.26 -8.26 -16.11
C GLN A 94 12.15 -9.27 -14.95
N GLY A 95 10.93 -9.51 -14.45
CA GLY A 95 10.64 -10.45 -13.36
C GLY A 95 10.52 -9.77 -12.01
#